data_AF-A0A496XE62-F1
#
_entry.id   AF-A0A496XE62-F1
#
_cell.length_a   1.000
_cell.length_b   1.000
_cell.length_c   1.000
_cell.angle_alpha   90.00
_cell.angle_beta   90.00
_cell.angle_gamma   90.00
#
_symmetry.space_group_name_H-M   'P 1'
#
loop_
_entity.id
_entity.type
_entity.pdbx_description
1 polymer ?
#
loop_
_entity_poly.entity_id
_entity_poly.type
_entity_poly.pdbx_seq_one_letter_code
_entity_poly.pdbx_strand_id
1 'polypeptide(L)' 'MNISAQYKQKCVSAFEAAAQLMPVRNLILGMNVAMPPLLMEAVATALRNDNLNALDVY' A
#
# COMPACT_ATOMS: atom_id res chain seq x y z
N MET A 1 -26.15 -2.98 4.91
CA MET A 1 -24.73 -3.00 4.48
C MET A 1 -24.03 -4.07 5.31
N ASN A 2 -23.48 -5.14 4.71
CA ASN A 2 -22.83 -6.22 5.46
C ASN A 2 -21.33 -5.93 5.61
N ILE A 3 -20.96 -5.31 6.74
CA ILE A 3 -19.60 -4.85 7.03
C ILE A 3 -18.61 -6.03 7.04
N SER A 4 -19.00 -7.17 7.61
CA SER A 4 -18.14 -8.35 7.70
C SER A 4 -17.79 -8.93 6.33
N ALA A 5 -18.75 -8.94 5.40
CA ALA A 5 -18.50 -9.37 4.03
C ALA A 5 -17.52 -8.43 3.30
N GLN A 6 -17.69 -7.11 3.46
CA GLN A 6 -16.78 -6.12 2.87
C GLN A 6 -15.37 -6.18 3.47
N TYR A 7 -15.25 -6.40 4.78
CA TYR A 7 -13.96 -6.55 5.43
C TYR A 7 -13.19 -7.76 4.87
N LYS A 8 -13.84 -8.92 4.76
CA LYS A 8 -13.22 -10.13 4.20
C LYS A 8 -12.75 -9.95 2.76
N GLN A 9 -13.44 -9.13 1.98
CA GLN A 9 -13.05 -8.85 0.58
C GLN A 9 -11.87 -7.88 0.47
N LYS A 10 -11.68 -6.98 1.44
CA LYS A 10 -10.65 -5.93 1.40
C LYS A 10 -9.42 -6.23 2.26
N CYS A 11 -9.52 -7.18 3.19
CA CYS A 11 -8.43 -7.60 4.04
C CYS A 11 -7.47 -8.49 3.24
N VAL A 12 -6.47 -7.84 2.62
CA VAL A 12 -5.44 -8.47 1.80
C VAL A 12 -4.07 -8.33 2.47
N SER A 13 -3.07 -9.04 1.94
CA SER A 13 -1.68 -8.90 2.41
C SER A 13 -1.09 -7.53 2.04
N ALA A 14 -0.04 -7.12 2.76
CA ALA A 14 0.65 -5.85 2.48
C ALA A 14 1.23 -5.79 1.05
N PHE A 15 1.67 -6.93 0.51
CA PHE A 15 2.23 -7.01 -0.84
C PHE A 15 1.14 -6.85 -1.91
N GLU A 16 -0.01 -7.50 -1.74
CA GLU A 16 -1.17 -7.33 -2.62
C GLU A 16 -1.73 -5.90 -2.57
N ALA A 17 -1.69 -5.26 -1.40
CA ALA A 17 -2.04 -3.85 -1.26
C ALA A 17 -1.03 -2.95 -1.99
N ALA A 18 0.28 -3.19 -1.83
CA ALA A 18 1.33 -2.41 -2.50
C ALA A 18 1.25 -2.50 -4.03
N ALA A 19 0.91 -3.68 -4.58
CA ALA A 19 0.75 -3.87 -6.02
C ALA A 19 -0.34 -2.96 -6.64
N GLN A 20 -1.35 -2.55 -5.87
CA GLN A 20 -2.39 -1.62 -6.32
C GLN A 20 -1.86 -0.20 -6.56
N LEU A 21 -0.65 0.12 -6.13
CA LEU A 21 0.00 1.41 -6.37
C LEU A 21 0.68 1.51 -7.74
N MET A 22 0.71 0.44 -8.54
CA MET A 22 1.33 0.43 -9.86
C MET A 22 0.87 1.57 -10.81
N PRO A 23 -0.42 1.95 -10.88
CA PRO A 23 -0.88 3.08 -11.69
C PRO A 23 -0.80 4.42 -10.96
N VAL A 24 -0.33 4.46 -9.71
CA VAL A 24 -0.31 5.66 -8.87
C VAL A 24 1.06 6.31 -8.96
N ARG A 25 1.08 7.65 -8.99
CA ARG A 25 2.32 8.44 -8.94
C ARG A 25 2.56 9.11 -7.59
N ASN A 26 1.50 9.61 -6.95
CA ASN A 26 1.59 10.36 -5.71
C ASN A 26 1.05 9.52 -4.54
N LEU A 27 1.84 9.36 -3.48
CA LEU A 27 1.45 8.66 -2.26
C LEU A 27 1.50 9.62 -1.08
N ILE A 28 0.37 9.76 -0.37
CA ILE A 28 0.30 10.57 0.86
C ILE A 28 0.35 9.64 2.06
N LEU A 29 1.22 9.92 3.02
CA LEU A 29 1.39 9.11 4.22
C LEU A 29 0.86 9.80 5.48
N GLY A 30 0.29 8.99 6.37
CA GLY A 30 -0.04 9.44 7.72
C GLY A 30 1.23 9.82 8.48
N MET A 31 1.18 10.91 9.25
CA MET A 31 2.34 11.41 9.99
C MET A 31 2.69 10.53 11.20
N ASN A 32 3.98 10.41 11.49
CA ASN A 32 4.52 9.73 12.69
C ASN A 32 3.94 8.31 12.87
N VAL A 33 3.25 8.08 13.98
CA VAL A 33 2.70 6.77 14.38
C VAL A 33 1.61 6.25 13.44
N ALA A 34 1.03 7.11 12.62
CA ALA A 34 0.05 6.73 11.61
C ALA A 34 0.69 6.17 10.33
N MET A 35 2.02 6.30 10.16
CA MET A 35 2.74 5.71 9.04
C MET A 35 2.67 4.18 9.16
N PRO A 36 2.09 3.46 8.18
CA PRO A 36 1.89 2.02 8.30
C PRO A 36 3.19 1.25 7.96
N PRO A 37 3.91 0.68 8.95
CA PRO A 37 5.26 0.17 8.73
C PRO A 37 5.30 -1.01 7.75
N LEU A 38 4.40 -1.98 7.90
CA LEU A 38 4.36 -3.17 7.05
C LEU A 38 3.98 -2.85 5.59
N LEU A 39 3.12 -1.85 5.38
CA LEU A 39 2.78 -1.40 4.04
C LEU A 39 3.97 -0.67 3.40
N MET A 40 4.68 0.18 4.15
CA MET A 40 5.86 0.86 3.63
C MET A 40 7.00 -0.09 3.29
N GLU A 41 7.20 -1.14 4.08
CA GLU A 41 8.18 -2.20 3.76
C GLU A 41 7.82 -2.94 2.46
N ALA A 42 6.53 -3.26 2.26
CA ALA A 42 6.06 -3.90 1.03
C ALA A 42 6.24 -2.98 -0.19
N VAL A 43 5.94 -1.68 -0.06
CA VAL A 43 6.15 -0.68 -1.12
C VAL A 43 7.64 -0.54 -1.44
N ALA A 44 8.51 -0.41 -0.43
CA ALA A 44 9.94 -0.32 -0.62
C ALA A 44 10.52 -1.58 -1.31
N THR A 45 10.02 -2.76 -0.95
CA THR A 45 10.39 -4.03 -1.58
C THR A 45 9.93 -4.09 -3.03
N ALA A 46 8.71 -3.64 -3.32
CA ALA A 46 8.18 -3.62 -4.67
C ALA A 46 8.90 -2.62 -5.58
N LEU A 47 9.29 -1.45 -5.05
CA LEU A 47 10.16 -0.48 -5.74
C LEU A 47 11.55 -1.06 -6.02
N ARG A 48 12.15 -1.77 -5.05
CA ARG A 48 13.47 -2.40 -5.23
C ARG A 48 13.48 -3.45 -6.33
N ASN A 49 12.37 -4.17 -6.50
CA ASN A 49 12.24 -5.27 -7.47
C ASN A 49 11.67 -4.81 -8.82
N ASP A 50 11.58 -3.51 -9.08
CA ASP A 50 10.98 -2.92 -10.29
C ASP A 50 9.51 -3.34 -10.53
N ASN A 51 8.80 -3.75 -9.47
CA ASN A 51 7.39 -4.11 -9.52
C ASN A 51 6.46 -2.89 -9.38
N LEU A 52 7.02 -1.73 -9.01
CA LEU A 52 6.34 -0.44 -8.94
C LEU A 52 7.15 0.61 -9.69
N ASN A 53 6.43 1.55 -10.29
CA ASN A 53 7.04 2.78 -10.82
C ASN A 53 7.49 3.68 -9.66
N ALA A 54 8.41 4.60 -9.95
CA ALA A 54 8.81 5.63 -8.98
C ALA A 54 7.59 6.41 -8.46
N LEU A 55 7.55 6.60 -7.14
CA LEU A 55 6.47 7.28 -6.42
C LEU A 55 6.97 8.60 -5.83
N ASP A 56 6.17 9.65 -5.99
CA ASP A 56 6.31 10.91 -5.29
C ASP A 56 5.61 10.79 -3.92
N VAL A 57 6.36 10.83 -2.82
CA VAL A 57 5.83 10.63 -1.45
C VAL A 57 5.66 11.99 -0.75
N TYR A 58 4.46 12.23 -0.21
CA TYR A 58 4.04 13.45 0.47
C TYR A 58 3.60 13.20 1.92
#